data_AF-A0A4S3K7C2-F1
#
_entry.id   AF-A0A4S3K7C2-F1
#
_cell.length_a   1.000
_cell.length_b   1.000
_cell.length_c   1.000
_cell.angle_alpha   90.00
_cell.angle_beta   90.00
_cell.angle_gamma   90.00
#
_symmetry.space_group_name_H-M   'P 1'
#
loop_
_entity.id
_entity.type
_entity.pdbx_description
1 polymer ?
#
loop_
_entity_poly.entity_id
_entity_poly.type
_entity_poly.pdbx_seq_one_letter_code
_entity_poly.pdbx_strand_id
1 'polypeptide(L)'
;MATSLRIKTPLLATLLALCAASATFTVHAHGDTAPQAVDTHALKKLDGPLSENPYRGDAAATKIGASAFNQNCARCHGLGAVSGGIAPDLRYLPVGKEGDEYFAQKVRNGAIRNGVTYMPAFGSIFSEEAIWAIRTWLETVHAEQ
;
A
#
# COMPACT_ATOMS: atom_id res chain seq x y z
N MET A 1 -52.72 17.42 -28.04
CA MET A 1 -53.10 16.67 -26.82
C MET A 1 -51.89 16.61 -25.91
N ALA A 2 -51.82 17.48 -24.89
CA ALA A 2 -50.76 17.46 -23.89
C ALA A 2 -51.31 16.82 -22.61
N THR A 3 -50.92 15.58 -22.34
CA THR A 3 -51.27 14.84 -21.13
C THR A 3 -50.49 15.43 -19.96
N SER A 4 -51.18 16.20 -19.12
CA SER A 4 -50.61 16.78 -17.90
C SER A 4 -50.42 15.66 -16.87
N LEU A 5 -49.17 15.26 -16.65
CA LEU A 5 -48.82 14.28 -15.62
C LEU A 5 -48.96 14.93 -14.24
N ARG A 6 -50.09 14.69 -13.56
CA ARG A 6 -50.28 15.08 -12.15
C ARG A 6 -49.46 14.14 -11.26
N ILE A 7 -48.25 14.54 -10.92
CA ILE A 7 -47.44 13.88 -9.90
C ILE A 7 -48.19 14.04 -8.57
N LYS A 8 -48.63 12.91 -7.99
CA LYS A 8 -49.33 12.91 -6.69
C LYS A 8 -48.34 13.35 -5.61
N THR A 9 -48.67 14.39 -4.86
CA THR A 9 -47.91 14.94 -3.71
C THR A 9 -47.28 13.90 -2.77
N PRO A 10 -47.92 12.77 -2.40
CA PRO A 10 -47.27 11.76 -1.55
C PRO A 10 -46.10 11.03 -2.22
N LEU A 11 -46.07 10.95 -3.55
CA LEU A 11 -44.98 10.34 -4.32
C LEU A 11 -43.74 11.26 -4.35
N LEU A 12 -43.96 12.58 -4.41
CA LEU A 12 -42.87 13.55 -4.38
C LEU A 12 -42.25 13.66 -2.98
N ALA A 13 -43.06 13.54 -1.92
CA ALA A 13 -42.59 13.56 -0.53
C ALA A 13 -41.76 12.31 -0.17
N THR A 14 -42.11 11.14 -0.71
CA THR A 14 -41.37 9.89 -0.46
C THR A 14 -40.02 9.84 -1.19
N LEU A 15 -39.93 10.38 -2.41
CA LEU A 15 -38.66 10.53 -3.13
C LEU A 15 -37.71 11.52 -2.42
N LEU A 16 -38.24 12.63 -1.88
CA LEU A 16 -37.42 13.62 -1.16
C LEU A 16 -36.88 13.05 0.17
N ALA A 17 -37.68 12.26 0.88
CA ALA A 17 -37.25 11.58 2.11
C ALA A 17 -36.17 10.51 1.85
N LEU A 18 -36.22 9.82 0.72
CA LEU A 18 -35.22 8.80 0.36
C LEU A 18 -33.87 9.44 -0.04
N CYS A 19 -33.87 10.61 -0.68
CA CYS A 19 -32.65 11.38 -0.96
C CYS A 19 -32.04 12.04 0.30
N ALA A 20 -32.86 12.41 1.28
CA ALA A 20 -32.36 12.93 2.56
C ALA A 20 -31.71 11.84 3.42
N ALA A 21 -32.14 10.58 3.28
CA ALA A 21 -31.58 9.43 4.00
C ALA A 21 -30.21 8.98 3.48
N SER A 22 -29.81 9.33 2.24
CA SER A 22 -28.51 8.97 1.66
C SER A 22 -27.38 9.95 1.99
N ALA A 23 -27.67 11.08 2.66
CA ALA A 23 -26.70 12.16 2.88
C ALA A 23 -25.82 12.02 4.13
N THR A 24 -25.85 10.90 4.86
CA THR A 24 -25.14 10.76 6.16
C THR A 24 -24.15 9.60 6.25
N PHE A 25 -23.80 8.95 5.14
CA PHE A 25 -22.70 7.99 5.15
C PHE A 25 -21.37 8.74 5.03
N THR A 26 -20.62 8.83 6.12
CA THR A 26 -19.21 9.23 6.09
C THR A 26 -18.40 8.13 5.40
N VAL A 27 -18.31 8.22 4.07
CA VAL A 27 -17.44 7.35 3.29
C VAL A 27 -16.00 7.73 3.64
N HIS A 28 -15.34 6.90 4.45
CA HIS A 28 -13.90 6.98 4.71
C HIS A 28 -13.16 6.47 3.46
N ALA A 29 -13.20 7.24 2.38
CA ALA A 29 -12.59 6.89 1.10
C ALA A 29 -11.05 6.90 1.14
N HIS A 30 -10.49 7.48 2.21
CA HIS A 30 -9.06 7.47 2.50
C HIS A 30 -8.91 6.75 3.84
N GLY A 31 -8.46 5.49 3.82
CA GLY A 31 -8.18 4.73 5.03
C GLY A 31 -7.15 5.42 5.92
N ASP A 32 -6.96 4.90 7.13
CA ASP A 32 -5.91 5.37 8.05
C ASP A 32 -4.56 5.46 7.32
N THR A 33 -3.89 6.60 7.45
CA THR A 33 -2.60 6.86 6.81
C THR A 33 -1.42 6.34 7.65
N ALA A 34 -1.68 5.81 8.84
CA ALA A 34 -0.69 5.09 9.63
C ALA A 34 -0.25 3.80 8.89
N PRO A 35 1.02 3.37 9.03
CA PRO A 35 1.46 2.08 8.53
C PRO A 35 0.61 0.93 9.06
N GLN A 36 0.22 0.01 8.18
CA GLN A 36 -0.66 -1.11 8.48
C GLN A 36 0.11 -2.42 8.42
N ALA A 37 -0.16 -3.33 9.36
CA ALA A 37 0.40 -4.68 9.30
C ALA A 37 -0.02 -5.41 8.02
N VAL A 38 0.84 -6.29 7.52
CA VAL A 38 0.63 -7.05 6.29
C VAL A 38 0.28 -8.48 6.63
N ASP A 39 -0.78 -9.01 6.03
CA ASP A 39 -1.12 -10.42 6.16
C ASP A 39 -0.19 -11.31 5.33
N THR A 40 0.57 -12.15 6.00
CA THR A 40 1.61 -13.03 5.45
C THR A 40 1.34 -14.51 5.74
N HIS A 41 0.11 -14.90 6.10
CA HIS A 41 -0.20 -16.28 6.48
C HIS A 41 0.09 -17.30 5.36
N ALA A 42 0.03 -16.89 4.10
CA ALA A 42 0.30 -17.74 2.95
C ALA A 42 1.79 -17.94 2.65
N LEU A 43 2.69 -17.29 3.39
CA LEU A 43 4.14 -17.34 3.17
C LEU A 43 4.82 -18.31 4.14
N LYS A 44 5.91 -18.95 3.67
CA LYS A 44 6.79 -19.75 4.53
C LYS A 44 7.36 -18.87 5.64
N LYS A 45 7.17 -19.26 6.90
CA LYS A 45 7.66 -18.49 8.06
C LYS A 45 9.18 -18.38 8.10
N LEU A 46 9.64 -17.25 8.61
CA LEU A 46 11.06 -16.95 8.80
C LEU A 46 11.40 -16.88 10.29
N ASP A 47 12.53 -17.46 10.67
CA ASP A 47 12.98 -17.52 12.08
C ASP A 47 13.74 -16.26 12.52
N GLY A 48 13.79 -15.22 11.67
CA GLY A 48 14.43 -13.94 11.98
C GLY A 48 14.92 -13.18 10.73
N PRO A 49 15.67 -12.07 10.95
CA PRO A 49 16.24 -11.28 9.88
C PRO A 49 17.24 -12.06 9.03
N LEU A 50 17.07 -11.99 7.71
CA LEU A 50 18.00 -12.52 6.70
C LEU A 50 18.77 -11.39 6.00
N SER A 51 19.82 -11.76 5.26
CA SER A 51 20.58 -10.85 4.40
C SER A 51 20.15 -10.88 2.94
N GLU A 52 19.47 -11.94 2.50
CA GLU A 52 19.07 -12.14 1.10
C GLU A 52 17.60 -12.53 1.03
N ASN A 53 16.93 -12.15 -0.07
CA ASN A 53 15.51 -12.38 -0.25
C ASN A 53 15.17 -13.88 -0.36
N PRO A 54 14.48 -14.49 0.63
CA PRO A 54 14.17 -15.91 0.63
C PRO A 54 12.99 -16.27 -0.30
N TYR A 55 12.23 -15.28 -0.80
CA TYR A 55 11.02 -15.50 -1.59
C TYR A 55 11.18 -15.15 -3.07
N ARG A 56 12.42 -15.03 -3.56
CA ARG A 56 12.66 -14.73 -4.98
C ARG A 56 11.96 -15.74 -5.89
N GLY A 57 11.11 -15.25 -6.78
CA GLY A 57 10.30 -16.07 -7.68
C GLY A 57 9.02 -16.67 -7.08
N ASP A 58 8.69 -16.38 -5.82
CA ASP A 58 7.45 -16.83 -5.17
C ASP A 58 6.27 -15.92 -5.57
N ALA A 59 5.29 -16.49 -6.29
CA ALA A 59 4.14 -15.75 -6.78
C ALA A 59 3.20 -15.24 -5.67
N ALA A 60 3.10 -15.96 -4.55
CA ALA A 60 2.29 -15.51 -3.41
C ALA A 60 2.98 -14.31 -2.74
N ALA A 61 4.31 -14.36 -2.56
CA ALA A 61 5.08 -13.24 -2.04
C ALA A 61 5.02 -12.02 -2.96
N THR A 62 5.11 -12.20 -4.28
CA THR A 62 4.92 -11.10 -5.25
C THR A 62 3.54 -10.45 -5.10
N LYS A 63 2.46 -11.25 -5.02
CA LYS A 63 1.09 -10.72 -4.88
C LYS A 63 0.89 -9.98 -3.56
N ILE A 64 1.34 -10.55 -2.45
CA ILE A 64 1.27 -9.92 -1.13
C ILE A 64 2.10 -8.64 -1.11
N GLY A 65 3.32 -8.68 -1.66
CA GLY A 65 4.23 -7.55 -1.77
C GLY A 65 3.65 -6.39 -2.55
N ALA A 66 2.99 -6.65 -3.69
CA ALA A 66 2.31 -5.63 -4.48
C ALA A 66 1.24 -4.89 -3.67
N SER A 67 0.40 -5.65 -2.95
CA SER A 67 -0.64 -5.08 -2.10
C SER A 67 -0.06 -4.30 -0.93
N ALA A 68 0.93 -4.87 -0.25
CA ALA A 68 1.61 -4.25 0.89
C ALA A 68 2.30 -2.94 0.51
N PHE A 69 2.99 -2.93 -0.63
CA PHE A 69 3.63 -1.75 -1.18
C PHE A 69 2.62 -0.64 -1.49
N ASN A 70 1.50 -0.99 -2.14
CA ASN A 70 0.46 -0.04 -2.50
C ASN A 70 -0.15 0.62 -1.25
N GLN A 71 -0.32 -0.14 -0.17
CA GLN A 71 -0.90 0.35 1.08
C GLN A 71 0.08 1.21 1.90
N ASN A 72 1.37 0.84 1.92
CA ASN A 72 2.32 1.41 2.88
C ASN A 72 3.43 2.29 2.28
N CYS A 73 3.74 2.13 1.00
CA CYS A 73 4.94 2.73 0.38
C CYS A 73 4.60 3.71 -0.75
N ALA A 74 3.56 3.41 -1.52
CA ALA A 74 3.23 4.12 -2.76
C ALA A 74 2.91 5.61 -2.56
N ARG A 75 2.49 6.03 -1.36
CA ARG A 75 2.26 7.45 -1.04
C ARG A 75 3.50 8.32 -1.25
N CYS A 76 4.69 7.77 -1.00
CA CYS A 76 5.96 8.49 -1.10
C CYS A 76 6.80 8.01 -2.29
N HIS A 77 6.81 6.70 -2.53
CA HIS A 77 7.60 6.07 -3.59
C HIS A 77 6.82 5.89 -4.91
N GLY A 78 5.56 6.33 -4.95
CA GLY A 78 4.69 6.30 -6.13
C GLY A 78 4.03 4.95 -6.41
N LEU A 79 2.94 4.97 -7.17
CA LEU A 79 2.24 3.76 -7.60
C LEU A 79 3.15 2.95 -8.53
N GLY A 80 3.18 1.62 -8.34
CA GLY A 80 4.10 0.76 -9.10
C GLY A 80 5.58 1.07 -8.85
N ALA A 81 5.90 1.73 -7.71
CA ALA A 81 7.22 2.23 -7.35
C ALA A 81 7.79 3.33 -8.28
N VAL A 82 6.95 3.89 -9.16
CA VAL A 82 7.32 5.01 -10.03
C VAL A 82 7.20 6.32 -9.25
N SER A 83 8.31 6.84 -8.75
CA SER A 83 8.28 8.02 -7.88
C SER A 83 7.93 9.30 -8.61
N GLY A 84 7.13 10.15 -7.95
CA GLY A 84 6.85 11.54 -8.36
C GLY A 84 7.82 12.58 -7.79
N GLY A 85 8.92 12.16 -7.16
CA GLY A 85 9.96 13.05 -6.63
C GLY A 85 9.90 13.33 -5.11
N ILE A 86 8.93 12.76 -4.39
CA ILE A 86 8.84 12.88 -2.92
C ILE A 86 9.91 12.04 -2.23
N ALA A 87 10.09 10.79 -2.68
CA ALA A 87 11.10 9.85 -2.21
C ALA A 87 11.78 9.17 -3.41
N PRO A 88 12.87 8.41 -3.24
CA PRO A 88 13.53 7.72 -4.35
C PRO A 88 12.60 6.77 -5.13
N ASP A 89 12.80 6.64 -6.44
CA ASP A 89 12.17 5.60 -7.27
C ASP A 89 12.81 4.24 -6.93
N LEU A 90 12.02 3.32 -6.42
CA LEU A 90 12.52 2.05 -5.89
C LEU A 90 12.74 0.99 -6.97
N ARG A 91 12.31 1.25 -8.22
CA ARG A 91 12.59 0.36 -9.34
C ARG A 91 14.09 0.30 -9.65
N TYR A 92 14.82 1.34 -9.30
CA TYR A 92 16.28 1.41 -9.50
C TYR A 92 17.11 0.82 -8.36
N LEU A 93 16.47 0.19 -7.36
CA LEU A 93 17.22 -0.58 -6.37
C LEU A 93 17.95 -1.75 -7.06
N PRO A 94 19.25 -1.97 -6.80
CA PRO A 94 19.96 -3.13 -7.32
C PRO A 94 19.21 -4.43 -7.00
N VAL A 95 19.21 -5.40 -7.91
CA VAL A 95 18.67 -6.74 -7.65
C VAL A 95 19.73 -7.60 -6.95
N GLY A 96 19.30 -8.57 -6.14
CA GLY A 96 20.21 -9.44 -5.41
C GLY A 96 20.69 -8.84 -4.09
N LYS A 97 21.73 -9.47 -3.52
CA LYS A 97 22.14 -9.30 -2.12
C LYS A 97 22.36 -7.84 -1.70
N GLU A 98 23.07 -7.05 -2.50
CA GLU A 98 23.37 -5.65 -2.14
C GLU A 98 22.08 -4.84 -1.95
N GLY A 99 21.14 -4.96 -2.90
CA GLY A 99 19.85 -4.29 -2.80
C GLY A 99 18.93 -4.90 -1.74
N ASP A 100 19.04 -6.20 -1.48
CA ASP A 100 18.29 -6.90 -0.43
C ASP A 100 18.66 -6.37 0.96
N GLU A 101 19.96 -6.31 1.26
CA GLU A 101 20.46 -5.79 2.53
C GLU A 101 20.09 -4.33 2.72
N TYR A 102 20.30 -3.51 1.67
CA TYR A 102 19.96 -2.08 1.71
C TYR A 102 18.45 -1.88 1.96
N PHE A 103 17.61 -2.57 1.19
CA PHE A 103 16.15 -2.49 1.33
C PHE A 103 15.71 -2.90 2.73
N ALA A 104 16.12 -4.08 3.20
CA ALA A 104 15.66 -4.61 4.47
C ALA A 104 16.10 -3.73 5.65
N GLN A 105 17.33 -3.21 5.62
CA GLN A 105 17.80 -2.26 6.65
C GLN A 105 17.01 -0.95 6.63
N LYS A 106 16.73 -0.38 5.45
CA LYS A 106 15.96 0.86 5.32
C LYS A 106 14.52 0.69 5.77
N VAL A 107 13.87 -0.41 5.43
CA VAL A 107 12.49 -0.67 5.87
C VAL A 107 12.42 -0.89 7.37
N ARG A 108 13.34 -1.67 7.97
CA ARG A 108 13.34 -1.90 9.42
C ARG A 108 13.56 -0.62 10.21
N ASN A 109 14.55 0.19 9.82
CA ASN A 109 15.05 1.31 10.62
C ASN A 109 14.54 2.69 10.16
N GLY A 110 13.93 2.79 8.98
CA GLY A 110 13.53 4.05 8.39
C GLY A 110 14.72 4.93 7.97
N ALA A 111 14.44 6.21 7.78
CA ALA A 111 15.43 7.25 7.51
C ALA A 111 15.12 8.48 8.36
N ILE A 112 15.85 8.62 9.47
CA ILE A 112 15.71 9.74 10.40
C ILE A 112 17.01 10.54 10.39
N ARG A 113 16.93 11.86 10.18
CA ARG A 113 18.10 12.77 10.21
C ARG A 113 17.78 13.97 11.08
N ASN A 114 18.63 14.25 12.05
CA ASN A 114 18.44 15.38 12.99
C ASN A 114 17.05 15.39 13.66
N GLY A 115 16.52 14.21 14.01
CA GLY A 115 15.19 14.05 14.59
C GLY A 115 14.02 14.16 13.61
N VAL A 116 14.27 14.45 12.33
CA VAL A 116 13.25 14.52 11.28
C VAL A 116 13.13 13.16 10.59
N THR A 117 11.90 12.63 10.54
CA THR A 117 11.57 11.37 9.86
C THR A 117 11.31 11.62 8.38
N TYR A 118 12.19 11.11 7.52
CA TYR A 118 12.05 11.11 6.06
C TYR A 118 11.38 9.84 5.55
N MET A 119 11.65 8.71 6.21
CA MET A 119 11.01 7.42 5.95
C MET A 119 10.69 6.78 7.31
N PRO A 120 9.43 6.39 7.57
CA PRO A 120 9.08 5.70 8.80
C PRO A 120 9.87 4.39 8.98
N ALA A 121 10.14 4.02 10.22
CA ALA A 121 10.64 2.70 10.56
C ALA A 121 9.46 1.71 10.60
N PHE A 122 9.56 0.60 9.88
CA PHE A 122 8.51 -0.41 9.83
C PHE A 122 8.85 -1.68 10.63
N GLY A 123 10.05 -1.78 11.23
CA GLY A 123 10.51 -2.99 11.90
C GLY A 123 9.67 -3.44 13.11
N SER A 124 8.88 -2.55 13.72
CA SER A 124 7.92 -2.90 14.78
C SER A 124 6.51 -3.21 14.28
N ILE A 125 6.25 -3.06 12.98
CA ILE A 125 4.92 -3.15 12.36
C ILE A 125 4.87 -4.31 11.37
N PHE A 126 5.92 -4.45 10.57
CA PHE A 126 6.05 -5.53 9.58
C PHE A 126 6.74 -6.73 10.21
N SER A 127 6.23 -7.92 9.86
CA SER A 127 6.99 -9.14 10.04
C SER A 127 8.11 -9.22 9.00
N GLU A 128 9.09 -10.11 9.22
CA GLU A 128 10.15 -10.36 8.24
C GLU A 128 9.57 -10.80 6.89
N GLU A 129 8.52 -11.61 6.92
CA GLU A 129 7.84 -12.06 5.70
C GLU A 129 7.23 -10.90 4.90
N ALA A 130 6.72 -9.88 5.58
CA ALA A 130 6.13 -8.71 4.93
C ALA A 130 7.21 -7.87 4.22
N ILE A 131 8.35 -7.67 4.89
CA ILE A 131 9.51 -6.97 4.31
C ILE A 131 9.96 -7.70 3.05
N TRP A 132 10.18 -9.02 3.14
CA TRP A 132 10.66 -9.81 2.00
C TRP A 132 9.63 -9.95 0.87
N ALA A 133 8.32 -9.99 1.18
CA ALA A 133 7.28 -9.97 0.17
C ALA A 133 7.31 -8.66 -0.64
N ILE A 134 7.42 -7.51 0.02
CA ILE A 134 7.55 -6.21 -0.65
C ILE A 134 8.81 -6.20 -1.53
N ARG A 135 9.95 -6.67 -1.03
CA ARG A 135 11.19 -6.78 -1.80
C ARG A 135 11.01 -7.67 -3.04
N THR A 136 10.38 -8.81 -2.88
CA THR A 136 10.11 -9.76 -3.97
C THR A 136 9.30 -9.12 -5.07
N TRP A 137 8.25 -8.36 -4.73
CA TRP A 137 7.50 -7.60 -5.73
C TRP A 137 8.34 -6.49 -6.38
N LEU A 138 9.14 -5.74 -5.62
CA LEU A 138 10.00 -4.69 -6.16
C LEU A 138 10.99 -5.23 -7.20
N GLU A 139 11.55 -6.43 -7.00
CA GLU A 139 12.40 -7.08 -8.00
C GLU A 139 11.67 -7.34 -9.34
N THR A 140 10.33 -7.54 -9.32
CA THR A 140 9.55 -7.75 -10.55
C THR A 140 9.28 -6.49 -11.36
N VAL A 141 9.38 -5.32 -10.72
CA VAL A 141 9.19 -4.01 -11.35
C VAL A 141 10.51 -3.24 -11.52
N HIS A 142 11.64 -3.93 -11.33
CA HIS A 142 12.96 -3.36 -11.47
C HIS A 142 13.16 -2.73 -12.86
N ALA A 143 13.87 -1.60 -12.89
CA ALA A 143 14.27 -0.91 -14.09
C ALA A 143 15.76 -0.58 -14.01
N GLU A 144 16.43 -0.59 -15.16
CA GLU A 144 17.78 -0.06 -15.28
C GLU A 144 17.72 1.48 -15.32
N GLN A 145 18.75 2.14 -14.77
CA GLN A 145 18.87 3.60 -14.76
C GLN A 145 19.38 4.16 -16.08
#